data_AF-A0ABD2YXK0-F1
#
_entry.id   AF-A0ABD2YXK0-F1
#
_cell.length_a   1.000
_cell.length_b   1.000
_cell.length_c   1.000
_cell.angle_alpha   90.00
_cell.angle_beta   90.00
_cell.angle_gamma   90.00
#
_symmetry.space_group_name_H-M   'P 1'
#
loop_
_entity.id
_entity.type
_entity.pdbx_description
1 polymer ?
#
loop_
_entity_poly.entity_id
_entity_poly.type
_entity_poly.pdbx_seq_one_letter_code
_entity_poly.pdbx_strand_id
1 'polypeptide(L)'
;MREEKEGRKEGVRDELERRKGVAGELVMAVARKGEIPWRSGGRRERGGDWEGRGERAGKKGREGDREGGRKKVGEQQQHHHQTISTNTLHTLSSFLSKINTTTTITTSINNYHLNQLSSLFSLFNLKVTSSSSKTHMANMTTTASPAIHRHQKLKKLVVIMGPTGSGKSKLSIDLATRFFPNSEIINSDKIQVYRGLDITTNKISMQDRRGVPHHFLGEFDPDTELTPSEFRQLGSKTVSQITCRRKLPLLVGGSNSFIYSLLAKRLNSEVDVFDESSSVNSVCSELRYNCCFLWVDVSLPVLNEYLDERVEEMLDSGMFEELEEYFALEGFTESDSVMSRTALRKAIGVPEFERYFKRVGLGGRWIGAGDSELDADVAKRLLYEEAVKAVKDNTWTLAKRQLGKIQRLSNAGWDLHKIDATEAFRAAMTTTSDPGERASDIWEKMVVEPSVKIVNRFLME
;
A
#
# COMPACT_ATOMS: atom_id res chain seq x y z
N MET A 1 25.22 15.49 -44.40
CA MET A 1 24.08 14.73 -43.82
C MET A 1 24.46 13.70 -42.74
N ARG A 2 25.63 13.06 -42.76
CA ARG A 2 26.08 12.17 -41.66
C ARG A 2 26.81 12.93 -40.54
N GLU A 3 27.69 13.85 -40.89
CA GLU A 3 28.41 14.72 -39.94
C GLU A 3 27.49 15.74 -39.23
N GLU A 4 26.44 16.20 -39.92
CA GLU A 4 25.41 17.11 -39.37
C GLU A 4 24.50 16.44 -38.31
N LYS A 5 24.42 15.10 -38.32
CA LYS A 5 23.67 14.32 -37.32
C LYS A 5 24.53 13.95 -36.11
N GLU A 6 25.85 13.92 -36.24
CA GLU A 6 26.78 13.68 -35.13
C GLU A 6 26.98 14.95 -34.29
N GLY A 7 27.18 16.11 -34.92
CA GLY A 7 27.27 17.40 -34.19
C GLY A 7 25.99 17.75 -33.41
N ARG A 8 24.82 17.29 -33.87
CA ARG A 8 23.53 17.49 -33.18
C ARG A 8 23.35 16.55 -31.98
N LYS A 9 24.01 15.38 -31.96
CA LYS A 9 23.99 14.47 -30.81
C LYS A 9 24.99 14.88 -29.72
N GLU A 10 26.12 15.45 -30.11
CA GLU A 10 27.14 15.93 -29.18
C GLU A 10 26.68 17.20 -28.45
N GLY A 11 26.04 18.15 -29.16
CA GLY A 11 25.46 19.34 -28.54
C GLY A 11 24.30 19.07 -27.56
N VAL A 12 23.53 18.00 -27.76
CA VAL A 12 22.46 17.58 -26.83
C VAL A 12 23.03 16.92 -25.58
N ARG A 13 24.15 16.20 -25.71
CA ARG A 13 24.85 15.57 -24.58
C ARG A 13 25.53 16.60 -23.68
N ASP A 14 26.13 17.63 -24.27
CA ASP A 14 26.75 18.73 -23.52
C ASP A 14 25.71 19.61 -22.81
N GLU A 15 24.54 19.87 -23.43
CA GLU A 15 23.43 20.58 -22.77
C GLU A 15 22.82 19.76 -21.61
N LEU A 16 22.80 18.42 -21.74
CA LEU A 16 22.35 17.50 -20.69
C LEU A 16 23.33 17.43 -19.51
N GLU A 17 24.64 17.40 -19.76
CA GLU A 17 25.68 17.49 -18.72
C GLU A 17 25.66 18.86 -18.02
N ARG A 18 25.44 19.95 -18.76
CA ARG A 18 25.28 21.30 -18.19
C ARG A 18 24.05 21.41 -17.30
N ARG A 19 22.92 20.79 -17.69
CA ARG A 19 21.69 20.71 -16.88
C ARG A 19 21.85 19.85 -15.63
N LYS A 20 22.61 18.75 -15.71
CA LYS A 20 22.97 17.91 -14.55
C LYS A 20 23.89 18.65 -13.56
N GLY A 21 24.83 19.45 -14.06
CA GLY A 21 25.69 20.30 -13.23
C GLY A 21 24.91 21.39 -12.47
N VAL A 22 23.96 22.05 -13.13
CA VAL A 22 23.10 23.08 -12.52
C VAL A 22 22.14 22.48 -11.48
N ALA A 23 21.61 21.27 -11.72
CA ALA A 23 20.78 20.55 -10.74
C ALA A 23 21.59 20.15 -9.49
N GLY A 24 22.86 19.75 -9.65
CA GLY A 24 23.78 19.47 -8.54
C GLY A 24 24.12 20.72 -7.71
N GLU A 25 24.32 21.88 -8.35
CA GLU A 25 24.56 23.14 -7.64
C GLU A 25 23.31 23.66 -6.92
N LEU A 26 22.11 23.43 -7.46
CA LEU A 26 20.84 23.83 -6.84
C LEU A 26 20.54 23.03 -5.57
N VAL A 27 20.82 21.72 -5.57
CA VAL A 27 20.70 20.85 -4.39
C VAL A 27 21.70 21.26 -3.30
N MET A 28 22.92 21.66 -3.70
CA MET A 28 23.93 22.16 -2.76
C MET A 28 23.63 23.57 -2.24
N ALA A 29 22.95 24.42 -3.01
CA ALA A 29 22.54 25.76 -2.59
C ALA A 29 21.37 25.73 -1.58
N VAL A 30 20.46 24.76 -1.73
CA VAL A 30 19.37 24.51 -0.76
C VAL A 30 19.91 23.88 0.53
N ALA A 31 20.92 23.01 0.45
CA ALA A 31 21.59 22.46 1.62
C ALA A 31 22.38 23.51 2.43
N ARG A 32 22.95 24.54 1.78
CA ARG A 32 23.74 25.61 2.44
C ARG A 32 22.92 26.69 3.14
N LYS A 33 21.62 26.82 2.87
CA LYS A 33 20.74 27.83 3.52
C LYS A 33 20.05 27.33 4.80
N GLY A 34 20.32 26.09 5.22
CA GLY A 34 19.76 25.45 6.42
C GLY A 34 20.64 25.46 7.67
N GLU A 35 21.72 26.24 7.72
CA GLU A 35 22.60 26.30 8.90
C GLU A 35 22.35 27.55 9.75
N ILE A 36 21.86 27.33 10.98
CA ILE A 36 21.97 28.27 12.10
C ILE A 36 22.89 27.61 13.15
N PRO A 37 23.77 28.37 13.81
CA PRO A 37 25.05 27.88 14.31
C PRO A 37 24.94 27.22 15.69
N TRP A 38 25.57 26.06 15.83
CA TRP A 38 25.92 25.49 17.12
C TRP A 38 27.23 26.09 17.62
N ARG A 39 27.16 26.90 18.68
CA ARG A 39 28.34 27.35 19.45
C ARG A 39 28.44 26.58 20.76
N SER A 40 29.55 25.86 20.88
CA SER A 40 30.39 25.61 22.07
C SER A 40 29.74 25.18 23.39
N GLY A 41 30.01 23.93 23.77
CA GLY A 41 30.00 23.46 25.15
C GLY A 41 30.83 22.18 25.26
N GLY A 42 32.15 22.30 25.39
CA GLY A 42 33.04 21.16 25.50
C GLY A 42 33.09 20.56 26.92
N ARG A 43 33.28 19.24 27.01
CA ARG A 43 34.38 18.60 27.75
C ARG A 43 34.35 17.07 27.71
N ARG A 44 35.57 16.55 27.46
CA ARG A 44 36.20 15.31 27.98
C ARG A 44 35.82 13.96 27.37
N GLU A 45 36.59 13.61 26.35
CA GLU A 45 37.54 12.49 26.30
C GLU A 45 37.43 11.36 27.34
N ARG A 46 37.34 10.14 26.80
CA ARG A 46 38.04 8.88 27.13
C ARG A 46 37.47 7.86 26.14
N GLY A 47 38.19 7.29 25.17
CA GLY A 47 39.52 6.70 25.20
C GLY A 47 39.34 5.20 24.93
N GLY A 48 39.94 4.65 23.87
CA GLY A 48 39.93 3.20 23.64
C GLY A 48 40.04 2.78 22.16
N ASP A 49 41.26 2.88 21.63
CA ASP A 49 41.74 2.11 20.47
C ASP A 49 41.45 0.61 20.65
N TRP A 50 41.21 -0.11 19.54
CA TRP A 50 41.78 -1.45 19.30
C TRP A 50 41.86 -1.70 17.78
N GLU A 51 43.06 -1.59 17.24
CA GLU A 51 43.47 -2.10 15.92
C GLU A 51 43.56 -3.64 15.93
N GLY A 52 43.18 -4.25 14.80
CA GLY A 52 44.11 -5.04 13.98
C GLY A 52 44.48 -6.46 14.40
N ARG A 53 44.03 -7.44 13.59
CA ARG A 53 44.76 -8.60 13.00
C ARG A 53 43.69 -9.52 12.37
N GLY A 54 43.75 -9.99 11.14
CA GLY A 54 44.89 -10.25 10.25
C GLY A 54 45.12 -11.77 10.14
N GLU A 55 45.21 -12.27 8.89
CA GLU A 55 45.58 -13.65 8.44
C GLU A 55 44.38 -14.60 8.16
N ARG A 56 44.04 -15.06 6.94
CA ARG A 56 44.69 -15.42 5.65
C ARG A 56 45.02 -16.92 5.53
N ALA A 57 44.57 -17.49 4.39
CA ALA A 57 44.93 -18.77 3.75
C ALA A 57 44.32 -20.08 4.33
N GLY A 58 43.87 -21.06 3.54
CA GLY A 58 43.82 -21.25 2.09
C GLY A 58 43.58 -22.75 1.75
N LYS A 59 43.44 -23.03 0.43
CA LYS A 59 43.51 -24.35 -0.27
C LYS A 59 42.29 -25.29 -0.12
N LYS A 60 41.54 -25.60 -1.19
CA LYS A 60 41.79 -26.39 -2.43
C LYS A 60 41.27 -27.84 -2.29
N GLY A 61 40.34 -28.22 -3.17
CA GLY A 61 40.52 -29.42 -4.01
C GLY A 61 39.38 -30.44 -4.12
N ARG A 62 39.02 -30.71 -5.40
CA ARG A 62 38.68 -32.00 -6.05
C ARG A 62 37.21 -32.47 -6.15
N GLU A 63 36.62 -32.18 -7.31
CA GLU A 63 36.23 -33.08 -8.43
C GLU A 63 36.06 -34.60 -8.26
N GLY A 64 35.02 -35.10 -8.95
CA GLY A 64 34.87 -36.42 -9.60
C GLY A 64 34.01 -37.43 -8.83
N ASP A 65 33.12 -38.25 -9.39
CA ASP A 65 32.73 -38.55 -10.78
C ASP A 65 31.52 -39.54 -10.73
N ARG A 66 30.64 -39.53 -11.76
CA ARG A 66 29.90 -40.67 -12.42
C ARG A 66 29.10 -41.73 -11.60
N GLU A 67 28.10 -42.47 -12.08
CA GLU A 67 27.27 -42.59 -13.30
C GLU A 67 26.12 -43.60 -12.97
N GLY A 68 24.99 -43.48 -13.68
CA GLY A 68 24.33 -44.62 -14.35
C GLY A 68 23.34 -45.52 -13.59
N GLY A 69 22.07 -45.55 -14.05
CA GLY A 69 21.14 -46.65 -13.76
C GLY A 69 19.68 -46.41 -14.14
N ARG A 70 19.26 -46.88 -15.33
CA ARG A 70 17.93 -46.71 -15.95
C ARG A 70 17.17 -48.06 -15.93
N LYS A 71 15.90 -48.11 -15.49
CA LYS A 71 14.75 -48.75 -16.20
C LYS A 71 13.46 -48.95 -15.36
N LYS A 72 12.36 -48.47 -15.97
CA LYS A 72 11.00 -49.01 -16.16
C LYS A 72 10.02 -49.26 -14.98
N VAL A 73 8.99 -48.39 -14.97
CA VAL A 73 7.52 -48.61 -15.05
C VAL A 73 6.90 -49.80 -14.33
N GLY A 74 5.97 -49.48 -13.42
CA GLY A 74 4.83 -50.30 -13.01
C GLY A 74 3.85 -49.45 -12.19
N GLU A 75 2.65 -49.22 -12.72
CA GLU A 75 1.51 -48.61 -12.01
C GLU A 75 1.10 -49.49 -10.82
N GLN A 76 0.77 -48.87 -9.68
CA GLN A 76 -0.30 -49.34 -8.79
C GLN A 76 -0.72 -48.24 -7.81
N GLN A 77 -2.00 -47.88 -7.89
CA GLN A 77 -2.73 -47.14 -6.86
C GLN A 77 -2.72 -47.93 -5.54
N GLN A 78 -2.44 -47.29 -4.42
CA GLN A 78 -2.94 -47.71 -3.11
C GLN A 78 -2.90 -46.57 -2.09
N HIS A 79 -4.04 -46.42 -1.41
CA HIS A 79 -4.28 -45.51 -0.29
C HIS A 79 -3.27 -45.75 0.86
N HIS A 80 -2.79 -44.67 1.50
CA HIS A 80 -2.08 -44.76 2.77
C HIS A 80 -2.76 -43.91 3.84
N HIS A 81 -3.46 -44.62 4.73
CA HIS A 81 -3.75 -44.20 6.10
C HIS A 81 -2.43 -43.98 6.83
N GLN A 82 -2.19 -42.77 7.36
CA GLN A 82 -1.12 -42.56 8.33
C GLN A 82 -1.62 -42.96 9.73
N THR A 83 -1.11 -44.09 10.21
CA THR A 83 -1.18 -44.53 11.60
C THR A 83 -0.16 -43.71 12.42
N ILE A 84 -0.65 -42.91 13.37
CA ILE A 84 0.20 -42.19 14.33
C ILE A 84 0.80 -43.22 15.30
N SER A 85 2.13 -43.27 15.37
CA SER A 85 2.85 -44.21 16.25
C SER A 85 2.63 -43.88 17.74
N THR A 86 2.59 -44.94 18.55
CA THR A 86 2.31 -44.97 19.99
C THR A 86 3.35 -44.29 20.89
N ASN A 87 4.35 -43.62 20.33
CA ASN A 87 5.40 -42.92 21.10
C ASN A 87 5.11 -41.44 21.40
N THR A 88 4.03 -40.86 20.89
CA THR A 88 3.66 -39.44 21.18
C THR A 88 2.71 -39.31 22.38
N LEU A 89 2.06 -40.40 22.81
CA LEU A 89 1.11 -40.40 23.94
C LEU A 89 1.80 -40.60 25.31
N HIS A 90 3.00 -41.18 25.33
CA HIS A 90 3.76 -41.39 26.57
C HIS A 90 4.46 -40.11 27.07
N THR A 91 4.80 -39.19 26.16
CA THR A 91 5.42 -37.90 26.46
C THR A 91 4.45 -36.88 27.04
N LEU A 92 3.17 -36.92 26.64
CA LEU A 92 2.09 -36.07 27.18
C LEU A 92 1.64 -36.50 28.59
N SER A 93 1.63 -37.81 28.89
CA SER A 93 1.32 -38.34 30.22
C SER A 93 2.34 -37.89 31.29
N SER A 94 3.65 -37.89 30.94
CA SER A 94 4.71 -37.44 31.87
C SER A 94 4.74 -35.92 32.11
N PHE A 95 4.16 -35.14 31.19
CA PHE A 95 4.08 -33.69 31.31
C PHE A 95 2.86 -33.25 32.13
N LEU A 96 1.75 -33.98 32.02
CA LEU A 96 0.52 -33.71 32.77
C LEU A 96 0.55 -34.21 34.23
N SER A 97 1.41 -35.17 34.56
CA SER A 97 1.63 -35.60 35.96
C SER A 97 2.48 -34.62 36.79
N LYS A 98 3.06 -33.59 36.17
CA LYS A 98 3.93 -32.59 36.83
C LYS A 98 3.24 -31.27 37.14
N ILE A 99 1.97 -31.11 36.77
CA ILE A 99 1.15 -29.94 37.15
C ILE A 99 0.21 -30.39 38.27
N ASN A 100 0.78 -30.65 39.44
CA ASN A 100 0.02 -30.89 40.66
C ASN A 100 0.44 -29.85 41.71
N THR A 101 0.10 -28.60 41.42
CA THR A 101 0.19 -27.48 42.35
C THR A 101 -1.00 -26.56 42.09
N THR A 102 -1.84 -26.45 43.10
CA THR A 102 -3.04 -25.62 43.17
C THR A 102 -2.70 -24.18 42.78
N THR A 103 -3.04 -23.77 41.56
CA THR A 103 -3.00 -22.36 41.16
C THR A 103 -4.39 -21.98 40.70
N THR A 104 -5.08 -21.22 41.54
CA THR A 104 -6.38 -20.62 41.25
C THR A 104 -6.20 -19.57 40.17
N ILE A 105 -6.47 -19.92 38.91
CA ILE A 105 -6.51 -18.95 37.81
C ILE A 105 -7.94 -18.41 37.71
N THR A 106 -8.17 -17.23 38.25
CA THR A 106 -9.35 -16.43 37.93
C THR A 106 -9.17 -15.80 36.55
N THR A 107 -9.62 -16.49 35.50
CA THR A 107 -9.77 -15.91 34.16
C THR A 107 -11.23 -15.65 33.88
N SER A 108 -11.56 -14.37 33.70
CA SER A 108 -12.83 -13.92 33.11
C SER A 108 -12.90 -14.41 31.67
N ILE A 109 -13.62 -15.51 31.43
CA ILE A 109 -13.85 -16.05 30.09
C ILE A 109 -15.18 -15.50 29.57
N ASN A 110 -15.09 -14.76 28.47
CA ASN A 110 -16.21 -14.25 27.69
C ASN A 110 -17.05 -15.43 27.14
N ASN A 111 -18.37 -15.31 27.22
CA ASN A 111 -19.39 -16.35 27.00
C ASN A 111 -19.52 -16.93 25.56
N TYR A 112 -18.47 -16.95 24.74
CA TYR A 112 -18.54 -17.42 23.35
C TYR A 112 -17.71 -18.68 23.03
N HIS A 113 -17.00 -19.26 24.00
CA HIS A 113 -16.21 -20.50 23.78
C HIS A 113 -16.64 -21.71 24.64
N LEU A 114 -17.74 -21.63 25.41
CA LEU A 114 -18.21 -22.75 26.24
C LEU A 114 -18.97 -23.85 25.48
N ASN A 115 -19.41 -23.60 24.23
CA ASN A 115 -20.18 -24.57 23.45
C ASN A 115 -19.33 -25.49 22.55
N GLN A 116 -18.01 -25.30 22.48
CA GLN A 116 -17.10 -26.15 21.69
C GLN A 116 -16.24 -27.11 22.53
N LEU A 117 -16.46 -27.18 23.85
CA LEU A 117 -15.71 -28.05 24.75
C LEU A 117 -16.58 -29.09 25.47
N SER A 118 -17.90 -29.12 25.25
CA SER A 118 -18.80 -30.10 25.88
C SER A 118 -18.50 -31.55 25.46
N SER A 119 -17.91 -31.76 24.28
CA SER A 119 -17.52 -33.07 23.76
C SER A 119 -16.25 -33.65 24.42
N LEU A 120 -15.39 -32.81 25.00
CA LEU A 120 -14.12 -33.22 25.60
C LEU A 120 -14.22 -33.53 27.11
N PHE A 121 -15.23 -33.00 27.80
CA PHE A 121 -15.42 -33.21 29.25
C PHE A 121 -16.11 -34.54 29.62
N SER A 122 -16.71 -35.25 28.66
CA SER A 122 -17.32 -36.57 28.89
C SER A 122 -16.30 -37.71 29.03
N LEU A 123 -15.05 -37.50 28.58
CA LEU A 123 -14.00 -38.54 28.59
C LEU A 123 -13.23 -38.66 29.92
N PHE A 124 -13.42 -37.74 30.87
CA PHE A 124 -12.61 -37.68 32.10
C PHE A 124 -13.39 -37.74 33.44
N ASN A 125 -14.71 -37.99 33.43
CA ASN A 125 -15.51 -38.25 34.64
C ASN A 125 -15.27 -37.26 35.81
N LEU A 126 -15.10 -35.97 35.52
CA LEU A 126 -14.91 -34.93 36.54
C LEU A 126 -16.26 -34.31 36.93
N LYS A 127 -16.62 -34.47 38.21
CA LYS A 127 -17.89 -34.05 38.80
C LYS A 127 -17.81 -32.58 39.24
N VAL A 128 -18.61 -31.70 38.63
CA VAL A 128 -18.75 -30.30 39.08
C VAL A 128 -19.83 -30.26 40.17
N THR A 129 -19.44 -29.93 41.40
CA THR A 129 -20.38 -29.72 42.53
C THR A 129 -20.68 -28.23 42.70
N SER A 130 -21.94 -27.83 42.55
CA SER A 130 -22.43 -26.48 42.91
C SER A 130 -22.84 -26.45 44.39
N SER A 131 -22.13 -25.69 45.23
CA SER A 131 -22.56 -25.44 46.61
C SER A 131 -23.53 -24.28 46.69
N SER A 132 -24.75 -24.55 47.15
CA SER A 132 -25.77 -23.56 47.48
C SER A 132 -25.59 -23.13 48.94
N SER A 133 -25.43 -21.82 49.18
CA SER A 133 -25.56 -21.24 50.53
C SER A 133 -26.67 -20.20 50.53
N LYS A 134 -27.75 -20.53 51.24
CA LYS A 134 -28.83 -19.62 51.60
C LYS A 134 -28.34 -18.70 52.72
N THR A 135 -28.47 -17.39 52.54
CA THR A 135 -28.56 -16.44 53.67
C THR A 135 -29.43 -15.25 53.28
N HIS A 136 -30.55 -15.15 54.00
CA HIS A 136 -31.31 -13.97 54.40
C HIS A 136 -31.54 -12.83 53.40
N MET A 137 -32.81 -12.69 53.01
CA MET A 137 -33.39 -11.43 52.56
C MET A 137 -33.28 -10.37 53.66
N ALA A 138 -32.48 -9.34 53.41
CA ALA A 138 -32.57 -8.06 54.08
C ALA A 138 -32.67 -7.00 52.99
N ASN A 139 -33.73 -6.18 53.06
CA ASN A 139 -33.96 -5.04 52.19
C ASN A 139 -32.76 -4.09 52.24
N MET A 140 -32.00 -4.04 51.15
CA MET A 140 -31.14 -2.91 50.83
C MET A 140 -31.57 -2.39 49.47
N THR A 141 -32.23 -1.24 49.48
CA THR A 141 -32.38 -0.33 48.35
C THR A 141 -30.99 0.01 47.83
N THR A 142 -30.50 -0.83 46.92
CA THR A 142 -29.31 -0.52 46.14
C THR A 142 -29.78 0.45 45.07
N THR A 143 -29.51 1.73 45.29
CA THR A 143 -29.50 2.72 44.22
C THR A 143 -28.60 2.16 43.12
N ALA A 144 -29.21 1.74 42.01
CA ALA A 144 -28.49 1.42 40.81
C ALA A 144 -27.75 2.70 40.39
N SER A 145 -26.45 2.77 40.70
CA SER A 145 -25.58 3.75 40.10
C SER A 145 -25.70 3.55 38.59
N PRO A 146 -26.12 4.56 37.81
CA PRO A 146 -26.18 4.39 36.37
C PRO A 146 -24.77 4.06 35.93
N ALA A 147 -24.61 2.90 35.28
CA ALA A 147 -23.38 2.59 34.57
C ALA A 147 -23.11 3.77 33.64
N ILE A 148 -22.13 4.60 34.01
CA ILE A 148 -21.69 5.70 33.17
C ILE A 148 -21.16 5.02 31.91
N HIS A 149 -21.99 4.96 30.87
CA HIS A 149 -21.53 4.74 29.52
C HIS A 149 -20.58 5.89 29.23
N ARG A 150 -19.29 5.72 29.55
CA ARG A 150 -18.24 6.56 28.98
C ARG A 150 -18.44 6.45 27.48
N HIS A 151 -19.01 7.49 26.87
CA HIS A 151 -18.93 7.68 25.44
C HIS A 151 -17.45 7.63 25.10
N GLN A 152 -16.98 6.48 24.58
CA GLN A 152 -15.62 6.35 24.11
C GLN A 152 -15.50 7.33 22.95
N LYS A 153 -14.78 8.44 23.17
CA LYS A 153 -14.50 9.43 22.13
C LYS A 153 -13.91 8.68 20.93
N LEU A 154 -14.59 8.75 19.78
CA LEU A 154 -14.13 8.08 18.57
C LEU A 154 -12.71 8.53 18.25
N LYS A 155 -11.86 7.60 17.83
CA LYS A 155 -10.47 7.90 17.47
C LYS A 155 -10.46 8.84 16.25
N LYS A 156 -9.62 9.87 16.29
CA LYS A 156 -9.45 10.81 15.18
C LYS A 156 -8.66 10.17 14.04
N LEU A 157 -9.08 10.42 12.81
CA LEU A 157 -8.45 9.93 11.59
C LEU A 157 -8.59 10.99 10.50
N VAL A 158 -7.49 11.39 9.88
CA VAL A 158 -7.54 12.29 8.71
C VAL A 158 -7.49 11.43 7.45
N VAL A 159 -8.31 11.74 6.47
CA VAL A 159 -8.45 10.98 5.23
C VAL A 159 -8.16 11.92 4.06
N ILE A 160 -7.15 11.58 3.25
CA ILE A 160 -6.77 12.34 2.05
C ILE A 160 -7.18 11.51 0.83
N MET A 161 -8.20 12.00 0.14
CA MET A 161 -8.85 11.32 -0.99
C MET A 161 -8.91 12.20 -2.23
N GLY A 162 -9.18 11.59 -3.38
CA GLY A 162 -9.11 12.25 -4.69
C GLY A 162 -8.75 11.27 -5.81
N PRO A 163 -8.96 11.63 -7.08
CA PRO A 163 -8.63 10.77 -8.22
C PRO A 163 -7.13 10.51 -8.32
N THR A 164 -6.72 9.47 -9.06
CA THR A 164 -5.32 9.20 -9.38
C THR A 164 -4.67 10.44 -10.00
N GLY A 165 -3.40 10.68 -9.69
CA GLY A 165 -2.68 11.88 -10.14
C GLY A 165 -2.98 13.19 -9.39
N SER A 166 -4.01 13.29 -8.53
CA SER A 166 -4.40 14.58 -7.91
C SER A 166 -3.45 15.15 -6.83
N GLY A 167 -2.29 14.54 -6.59
CA GLY A 167 -1.32 15.06 -5.59
C GLY A 167 -1.57 14.64 -4.13
N LYS A 168 -2.40 13.64 -3.86
CA LYS A 168 -2.68 13.12 -2.50
C LYS A 168 -1.42 12.79 -1.69
N SER A 169 -0.47 12.08 -2.30
CA SER A 169 0.78 11.70 -1.63
C SER A 169 1.62 12.93 -1.29
N LYS A 170 1.76 13.89 -2.23
CA LYS A 170 2.43 15.17 -1.99
C LYS A 170 1.83 15.90 -0.79
N LEU A 171 0.50 16.05 -0.75
CA LEU A 171 -0.18 16.68 0.38
C LEU A 171 0.06 15.93 1.70
N SER A 172 0.01 14.60 1.68
CA SER A 172 0.23 13.80 2.89
C SER A 172 1.62 14.01 3.47
N ILE A 173 2.66 14.14 2.63
CA ILE A 173 4.03 14.43 3.06
C ILE A 173 4.16 15.87 3.54
N ASP A 174 3.57 16.85 2.86
CA ASP A 174 3.57 18.25 3.32
C ASP A 174 2.97 18.37 4.72
N LEU A 175 1.80 17.77 4.92
CA LEU A 175 1.14 17.72 6.23
C LEU A 175 1.99 17.01 7.27
N ALA A 176 2.50 15.82 6.95
CA ALA A 176 3.22 14.99 7.91
C ALA A 176 4.59 15.55 8.29
N THR A 177 5.29 16.23 7.39
CA THR A 177 6.65 16.73 7.67
C THR A 177 6.66 18.12 8.30
N ARG A 178 5.71 18.99 7.95
CA ARG A 178 5.77 20.42 8.31
C ARG A 178 4.79 20.81 9.42
N PHE A 179 3.63 20.18 9.47
CA PHE A 179 2.53 20.64 10.33
C PHE A 179 2.11 19.60 11.38
N PHE A 180 2.21 18.31 11.04
CA PHE A 180 1.80 17.19 11.89
C PHE A 180 2.91 16.12 11.97
N PRO A 181 4.10 16.43 12.52
CA PRO A 181 5.28 15.54 12.56
C PRO A 181 5.08 14.22 13.30
N ASN A 182 4.03 14.11 14.12
CA ASN A 182 3.65 12.87 14.80
C ASN A 182 2.59 12.07 14.03
N SER A 183 2.53 12.22 12.71
CA SER A 183 1.61 11.45 11.87
C SER A 183 2.26 10.24 11.23
N GLU A 184 1.45 9.23 10.92
CA GLU A 184 1.86 8.05 10.15
C GLU A 184 0.82 7.82 9.04
N ILE A 185 1.29 7.48 7.85
CA ILE A 185 0.45 7.33 6.66
C ILE A 185 0.01 5.86 6.52
N ILE A 186 -1.27 5.63 6.28
CA ILE A 186 -1.84 4.34 5.89
C ILE A 186 -2.25 4.45 4.43
N ASN A 187 -1.59 3.70 3.55
CA ASN A 187 -1.97 3.64 2.14
C ASN A 187 -3.34 2.94 2.00
N SER A 188 -4.22 3.55 1.20
CA SER A 188 -5.52 3.01 0.82
C SER A 188 -5.69 2.95 -0.71
N ASP A 189 -4.59 2.88 -1.47
CA ASP A 189 -4.61 2.46 -2.86
C ASP A 189 -4.42 0.95 -2.95
N LYS A 190 -5.44 0.25 -3.50
CA LYS A 190 -5.51 -1.22 -3.55
C LYS A 190 -4.46 -1.88 -4.42
N ILE A 191 -3.79 -1.14 -5.30
CA ILE A 191 -2.71 -1.67 -6.13
C ILE A 191 -1.36 -1.42 -5.45
N GLN A 192 -1.18 -0.26 -4.80
CA GLN A 192 0.07 0.08 -4.11
C GLN A 192 0.33 -0.74 -2.84
N VAL A 193 -0.64 -1.53 -2.38
CA VAL A 193 -0.42 -2.44 -1.25
C VAL A 193 0.58 -3.55 -1.57
N TYR A 194 0.70 -3.96 -2.83
CA TYR A 194 1.52 -5.10 -3.25
C TYR A 194 2.98 -4.73 -3.49
N ARG A 195 3.89 -5.67 -3.20
CA ARG A 195 5.32 -5.58 -3.54
C ARG A 195 5.53 -5.60 -5.05
N GLY A 196 6.56 -4.89 -5.51
CA GLY A 196 6.93 -4.83 -6.93
C GLY A 196 6.11 -3.83 -7.74
N LEU A 197 6.51 -3.63 -9.00
CA LEU A 197 5.91 -2.67 -9.93
C LEU A 197 5.82 -1.25 -9.35
N ASP A 198 6.88 -0.76 -8.71
CA ASP A 198 6.86 0.52 -7.99
C ASP A 198 6.65 1.72 -8.92
N ILE A 199 7.21 1.68 -10.14
CA ILE A 199 7.02 2.70 -11.16
C ILE A 199 5.60 2.61 -11.71
N THR A 200 5.21 1.43 -12.23
CA THR A 200 3.89 1.15 -12.82
C THR A 200 2.74 1.49 -11.86
N THR A 201 2.90 1.20 -10.57
CA THR A 201 1.88 1.49 -9.55
C THR A 201 2.03 2.87 -8.91
N ASN A 202 2.99 3.68 -9.37
CA ASN A 202 3.25 5.06 -8.96
C ASN A 202 3.41 5.17 -7.43
N LYS A 203 4.17 4.25 -6.80
CA LYS A 203 4.45 4.34 -5.37
C LYS A 203 5.38 5.52 -5.10
N ILE A 204 5.12 6.23 -4.00
CA ILE A 204 6.02 7.31 -3.58
C ILE A 204 7.39 6.75 -3.22
N SER A 205 8.45 7.35 -3.77
CA SER A 205 9.84 6.94 -3.56
C SER A 205 10.23 7.07 -2.09
N MET A 206 11.21 6.29 -1.63
CA MET A 206 11.70 6.39 -0.24
C MET A 206 12.25 7.79 0.09
N GLN A 207 12.82 8.48 -0.90
CA GLN A 207 13.35 9.84 -0.75
C GLN A 207 12.21 10.84 -0.54
N ASP A 208 11.17 10.76 -1.35
CA ASP A 208 10.01 11.66 -1.28
C ASP A 208 9.13 11.42 -0.04
N ARG A 209 9.23 10.23 0.58
CA ARG A 209 8.58 9.96 1.88
C ARG A 209 9.17 10.82 3.01
N ARG A 210 10.39 11.36 2.86
CA ARG A 210 11.05 12.24 3.84
C ARG A 210 11.05 11.67 5.28
N GLY A 211 11.20 10.36 5.41
CA GLY A 211 11.21 9.65 6.70
C GLY A 211 9.85 9.45 7.36
N VAL A 212 8.74 9.88 6.74
CA VAL A 212 7.39 9.66 7.25
C VAL A 212 7.05 8.16 7.20
N PRO A 213 6.65 7.52 8.32
CA PRO A 213 6.27 6.11 8.32
C PRO A 213 5.03 5.87 7.44
N HIS A 214 5.13 4.85 6.57
CA HIS A 214 4.03 4.38 5.72
C HIS A 214 3.66 2.95 6.11
N HIS A 215 2.37 2.68 6.16
CA HIS A 215 1.77 1.36 6.33
C HIS A 215 1.03 0.98 5.06
N PHE A 216 1.03 -0.31 4.71
CA PHE A 216 0.36 -0.89 3.54
C PHE A 216 0.86 -0.35 2.19
N LEU A 217 2.13 0.03 2.10
CA LEU A 217 2.74 0.48 0.85
C LEU A 217 3.84 -0.50 0.43
N GLY A 218 3.51 -1.41 -0.48
CA GLY A 218 4.43 -2.47 -0.90
C GLY A 218 4.69 -3.54 0.17
N GLU A 219 3.67 -3.89 0.96
CA GLU A 219 3.83 -4.85 2.07
C GLU A 219 3.23 -6.23 1.76
N PHE A 220 2.27 -6.30 0.83
CA PHE A 220 1.49 -7.49 0.56
C PHE A 220 2.05 -8.31 -0.60
N ASP A 221 1.73 -9.60 -0.59
CA ASP A 221 2.08 -10.55 -1.64
C ASP A 221 1.36 -10.22 -2.96
N PRO A 222 2.08 -10.06 -4.09
CA PRO A 222 1.49 -9.65 -5.36
C PRO A 222 0.52 -10.67 -5.97
N ASP A 223 0.49 -11.92 -5.50
CA ASP A 223 -0.38 -12.98 -6.04
C ASP A 223 -1.66 -13.20 -5.21
N THR A 224 -1.68 -12.68 -3.97
CA THR A 224 -2.80 -12.86 -3.05
C THR A 224 -3.66 -11.61 -2.99
N GLU A 225 -4.90 -11.69 -3.46
CA GLU A 225 -5.83 -10.55 -3.43
C GLU A 225 -6.12 -10.10 -2.00
N LEU A 226 -5.88 -8.81 -1.71
CA LEU A 226 -6.34 -8.19 -0.48
C LEU A 226 -7.79 -7.69 -0.63
N THR A 227 -8.72 -8.33 0.06
CA THR A 227 -10.13 -7.95 0.01
C THR A 227 -10.42 -6.70 0.87
N PRO A 228 -11.53 -5.97 0.60
CA PRO A 228 -11.95 -4.85 1.45
C PRO A 228 -12.22 -5.26 2.92
N SER A 229 -12.71 -6.48 3.16
CA SER A 229 -12.94 -6.98 4.51
C SER A 229 -11.62 -7.19 5.28
N GLU A 230 -10.61 -7.76 4.61
CA GLU A 230 -9.27 -7.90 5.18
C GLU A 230 -8.61 -6.55 5.40
N PHE A 231 -8.69 -5.63 4.42
CA PHE A 231 -8.20 -4.27 4.57
C PHE A 231 -8.85 -3.56 5.77
N ARG A 232 -10.16 -3.72 5.97
CA ARG A 232 -10.85 -3.20 7.16
C ARG A 232 -10.27 -3.77 8.45
N GLN A 233 -10.04 -5.08 8.53
CA GLN A 233 -9.51 -5.73 9.73
C GLN A 233 -8.08 -5.27 10.04
N LEU A 234 -7.20 -5.31 9.03
CA LEU A 234 -5.80 -4.90 9.16
C LEU A 234 -5.69 -3.40 9.44
N GLY A 235 -6.38 -2.56 8.67
CA GLY A 235 -6.40 -1.11 8.87
C GLY A 235 -6.94 -0.71 10.25
N SER A 236 -7.92 -1.43 10.79
CA SER A 236 -8.40 -1.18 12.16
C SER A 236 -7.33 -1.43 13.22
N LYS A 237 -6.50 -2.46 13.02
CA LYS A 237 -5.35 -2.76 13.89
C LYS A 237 -4.30 -1.65 13.75
N THR A 238 -3.94 -1.27 12.53
CA THR A 238 -2.96 -0.21 12.25
C THR A 238 -3.38 1.14 12.83
N VAL A 239 -4.63 1.58 12.61
CA VAL A 239 -5.18 2.80 13.22
C VAL A 239 -5.08 2.72 14.75
N SER A 240 -5.38 1.55 15.34
CA SER A 240 -5.27 1.37 16.79
C SER A 240 -3.83 1.45 17.30
N GLN A 241 -2.88 0.85 16.58
CA GLN A 241 -1.46 0.90 16.93
C GLN A 241 -0.89 2.33 16.85
N ILE A 242 -1.20 3.08 15.77
CA ILE A 242 -0.79 4.47 15.61
C ILE A 242 -1.36 5.33 16.74
N THR A 243 -2.66 5.21 17.01
CA THR A 243 -3.32 5.99 18.06
C THR A 243 -2.85 5.63 19.47
N CYS A 244 -2.51 4.36 19.74
CA CYS A 244 -1.88 3.95 21.01
C CYS A 244 -0.51 4.59 21.23
N ARG A 245 0.24 4.89 20.16
CA ARG A 245 1.49 5.68 20.21
C ARG A 245 1.25 7.19 20.29
N ARG A 246 -0.01 7.64 20.46
CA ARG A 246 -0.43 9.05 20.45
C ARG A 246 -0.06 9.79 19.15
N LYS A 247 -0.03 9.06 18.05
CA LYS A 247 0.23 9.60 16.71
C LYS A 247 -1.06 9.77 15.92
N LEU A 248 -1.02 10.63 14.91
CA LEU A 248 -2.15 10.93 14.04
C LEU A 248 -2.14 10.01 12.81
N PRO A 249 -3.10 9.09 12.64
CA PRO A 249 -3.19 8.31 11.41
C PRO A 249 -3.71 9.20 10.26
N LEU A 250 -3.02 9.15 9.12
CA LEU A 250 -3.44 9.73 7.84
C LEU A 250 -3.77 8.59 6.87
N LEU A 251 -5.04 8.40 6.51
CA LEU A 251 -5.43 7.44 5.47
C LEU A 251 -5.33 8.12 4.10
N VAL A 252 -4.51 7.61 3.20
CA VAL A 252 -4.18 8.28 1.93
C VAL A 252 -4.33 7.30 0.76
N GLY A 253 -5.14 7.63 -0.24
CA GLY A 253 -5.24 6.79 -1.44
C GLY A 253 -6.48 7.06 -2.30
N GLY A 254 -6.54 6.38 -3.46
CA GLY A 254 -7.63 6.54 -4.43
C GLY A 254 -8.64 5.39 -4.47
N SER A 255 -8.45 4.31 -3.71
CA SER A 255 -9.38 3.18 -3.72
C SER A 255 -10.53 3.41 -2.74
N ASN A 256 -11.60 4.04 -3.24
CA ASN A 256 -12.80 4.35 -2.45
C ASN A 256 -13.43 3.10 -1.78
N SER A 257 -13.25 1.90 -2.34
CA SER A 257 -13.67 0.63 -1.70
C SER A 257 -12.92 0.36 -0.40
N PHE A 258 -11.60 0.59 -0.36
CA PHE A 258 -10.79 0.42 0.84
C PHE A 258 -11.10 1.49 1.89
N ILE A 259 -11.20 2.76 1.45
CA ILE A 259 -11.62 3.88 2.31
C ILE A 259 -13.00 3.57 2.93
N TYR A 260 -14.00 3.24 2.13
CA TYR A 260 -15.33 2.89 2.61
C TYR A 260 -15.29 1.70 3.58
N SER A 261 -14.61 0.61 3.19
CA SER A 261 -14.52 -0.59 4.02
C SER A 261 -13.90 -0.33 5.39
N LEU A 262 -12.91 0.57 5.49
CA LEU A 262 -12.28 0.88 6.77
C LEU A 262 -13.19 1.80 7.62
N LEU A 263 -13.84 2.79 7.01
CA LEU A 263 -14.49 3.89 7.73
C LEU A 263 -15.97 3.65 8.04
N ALA A 264 -16.71 2.99 7.15
CA ALA A 264 -18.15 2.77 7.31
C ALA A 264 -18.45 1.96 8.58
N LYS A 265 -19.41 2.41 9.39
CA LYS A 265 -19.80 1.72 10.62
C LYS A 265 -20.27 0.30 10.34
N ARG A 266 -21.11 0.14 9.31
CA ARG A 266 -21.58 -1.16 8.81
C ARG A 266 -20.96 -1.43 7.44
N LEU A 267 -20.38 -2.62 7.29
CA LEU A 267 -19.89 -3.12 6.01
C LEU A 267 -20.68 -4.36 5.65
N ASN A 268 -21.35 -4.35 4.50
CA ASN A 268 -21.89 -5.55 3.88
C ASN A 268 -20.91 -6.01 2.82
N SER A 269 -20.33 -7.20 3.01
CA SER A 269 -19.31 -7.73 2.08
C SER A 269 -19.91 -8.27 0.77
N GLU A 270 -21.23 -8.49 0.74
CA GLU A 270 -21.93 -9.03 -0.44
C GLU A 270 -22.36 -7.95 -1.43
N VAL A 271 -22.28 -6.67 -1.03
CA VAL A 271 -22.78 -5.54 -1.83
C VAL A 271 -21.64 -4.58 -2.15
N ASP A 272 -21.34 -4.42 -3.45
CA ASP A 272 -20.51 -3.31 -3.89
C ASP A 272 -21.34 -2.02 -3.93
N VAL A 273 -21.14 -1.17 -2.93
CA VAL A 273 -21.82 0.13 -2.82
C VAL A 273 -21.45 1.12 -3.93
N PHE A 274 -20.40 0.82 -4.71
CA PHE A 274 -19.95 1.61 -5.85
C PHE A 274 -20.33 1.02 -7.20
N ASP A 275 -21.08 -0.08 -7.23
CA ASP A 275 -21.69 -0.57 -8.46
C ASP A 275 -22.75 0.42 -8.96
N GLU A 276 -22.89 0.55 -10.27
CA GLU A 276 -23.82 1.49 -10.91
C GLU A 276 -25.28 1.11 -10.62
N SER A 277 -25.55 -0.18 -10.44
CA SER A 277 -26.88 -0.71 -10.10
C SER A 277 -27.29 -0.46 -8.63
N SER A 278 -26.33 -0.15 -7.75
CA SER A 278 -26.58 0.04 -6.33
C SER A 278 -27.34 1.34 -6.06
N SER A 279 -28.36 1.29 -5.19
CA SER A 279 -29.06 2.49 -4.71
C SER A 279 -28.17 3.36 -3.81
N VAL A 280 -28.33 4.68 -3.82
CA VAL A 280 -27.53 5.59 -2.96
C VAL A 280 -27.72 5.28 -1.47
N ASN A 281 -28.89 4.77 -1.09
CA ASN A 281 -29.21 4.33 0.27
C ASN A 281 -28.37 3.13 0.76
N SER A 282 -27.60 2.47 -0.13
CA SER A 282 -26.70 1.37 0.26
C SER A 282 -25.40 1.86 0.93
N VAL A 283 -25.05 3.13 0.75
CA VAL A 283 -23.83 3.73 1.33
C VAL A 283 -24.10 4.07 2.80
N CYS A 284 -23.32 3.50 3.71
CA CYS A 284 -23.40 3.81 5.13
C CYS A 284 -22.82 5.21 5.42
N SER A 285 -23.67 6.11 5.90
CA SER A 285 -23.29 7.47 6.29
C SER A 285 -22.56 7.52 7.64
N GLU A 286 -22.84 6.57 8.54
CA GLU A 286 -22.20 6.49 9.86
C GLU A 286 -20.75 6.01 9.78
N LEU A 287 -19.87 6.65 10.54
CA LEU A 287 -18.43 6.36 10.56
C LEU A 287 -18.00 5.65 11.85
N ARG A 288 -16.94 4.85 11.77
CA ARG A 288 -16.30 4.17 12.92
C ARG A 288 -15.32 5.05 13.69
N TYR A 289 -14.85 6.10 13.02
CA TYR A 289 -13.84 7.02 13.51
C TYR A 289 -14.40 8.42 13.45
N ASN A 290 -13.82 9.34 14.21
CA ASN A 290 -14.04 10.76 13.99
C ASN A 290 -13.15 11.15 12.81
N CYS A 291 -13.73 11.34 11.63
CA CYS A 291 -12.97 11.53 10.40
C CYS A 291 -12.92 13.00 9.99
N CYS A 292 -11.77 13.43 9.47
CA CYS A 292 -11.63 14.67 8.72
C CYS A 292 -11.24 14.32 7.28
N PHE A 293 -12.11 14.63 6.32
CA PHE A 293 -11.89 14.30 4.92
C PHE A 293 -11.35 15.51 4.15
N LEU A 294 -10.16 15.35 3.59
CA LEU A 294 -9.56 16.26 2.63
C LEU A 294 -9.72 15.63 1.23
N TRP A 295 -10.59 16.22 0.41
CA TRP A 295 -10.78 15.80 -0.98
C TRP A 295 -9.98 16.71 -1.90
N VAL A 296 -8.83 16.24 -2.38
CA VAL A 296 -8.01 16.95 -3.37
C VAL A 296 -8.60 16.72 -4.77
N ASP A 297 -9.21 17.77 -5.31
CA ASP A 297 -9.90 17.78 -6.60
C ASP A 297 -9.08 18.52 -7.66
N VAL A 298 -9.17 18.05 -8.90
CA VAL A 298 -8.58 18.69 -10.08
C VAL A 298 -9.61 18.57 -11.20
N SER A 299 -9.84 19.64 -11.95
CA SER A 299 -10.75 19.59 -13.10
C SER A 299 -10.30 18.52 -14.09
N LEU A 300 -11.23 17.69 -14.58
CA LEU A 300 -10.92 16.56 -15.47
C LEU A 300 -10.07 16.91 -16.70
N PRO A 301 -10.30 18.03 -17.43
CA PRO A 301 -9.47 18.38 -18.57
C PRO A 301 -7.99 18.56 -18.20
N VAL A 302 -7.73 19.33 -17.14
CA VAL A 302 -6.38 19.58 -16.61
C VAL A 302 -5.76 18.30 -16.05
N LEU A 303 -6.55 17.49 -15.36
CA LEU A 303 -6.07 16.23 -14.81
C LEU A 303 -5.68 15.24 -15.91
N ASN A 304 -6.47 15.15 -16.98
CA ASN A 304 -6.18 14.24 -18.08
C ASN A 304 -4.88 14.61 -18.81
N GLU A 305 -4.66 15.90 -19.08
CA GLU A 305 -3.39 16.40 -19.63
C GLU A 305 -2.20 16.02 -18.73
N TYR A 306 -2.32 16.26 -17.43
CA TYR A 306 -1.29 15.85 -16.47
C TYR A 306 -1.06 14.34 -16.43
N LEU A 307 -2.13 13.55 -16.51
CA LEU A 307 -2.04 12.09 -16.47
C LEU A 307 -1.33 11.53 -17.71
N ASP A 308 -1.48 12.18 -18.87
CA ASP A 308 -0.75 11.81 -20.08
C ASP A 308 0.75 12.02 -19.92
N GLU A 309 1.16 13.21 -19.51
CA GLU A 309 2.57 13.54 -19.24
C GLU A 309 3.15 12.60 -18.18
N ARG A 310 2.38 12.31 -17.12
CA ARG A 310 2.82 11.37 -16.08
C ARG A 310 3.06 9.95 -16.63
N VAL A 311 2.23 9.48 -17.57
CA VAL A 311 2.46 8.16 -18.18
C VAL A 311 3.74 8.17 -19.01
N GLU A 312 4.02 9.27 -19.73
CA GLU A 312 5.30 9.41 -20.44
C GLU A 312 6.48 9.43 -19.45
N GLU A 313 6.39 10.20 -18.35
CA GLU A 313 7.42 10.22 -17.30
C GLU A 313 7.63 8.83 -16.67
N MET A 314 6.58 8.03 -16.50
CA MET A 314 6.67 6.66 -16.01
C MET A 314 7.45 5.78 -16.99
N LEU A 315 7.18 5.90 -18.29
CA LEU A 315 7.91 5.18 -19.35
C LEU A 315 9.37 5.60 -19.39
N ASP A 316 9.66 6.91 -19.35
CA ASP A 316 11.01 7.47 -19.29
C ASP A 316 11.78 7.04 -18.02
N SER A 317 11.05 6.76 -16.94
CA SER A 317 11.61 6.28 -15.67
C SER A 317 11.86 4.76 -15.63
N GLY A 318 11.49 4.03 -16.68
CA GLY A 318 11.74 2.59 -16.81
C GLY A 318 10.53 1.69 -16.57
N MET A 319 9.29 2.21 -16.73
CA MET A 319 8.07 1.40 -16.57
C MET A 319 8.04 0.21 -17.54
N PHE A 320 8.54 0.38 -18.78
CA PHE A 320 8.53 -0.69 -19.77
C PHE A 320 9.44 -1.85 -19.35
N GLU A 321 10.65 -1.54 -18.92
CA GLU A 321 11.64 -2.50 -18.43
C GLU A 321 11.14 -3.20 -17.16
N GLU A 322 10.53 -2.46 -16.24
CA GLU A 322 9.91 -3.00 -15.03
C GLU A 322 8.81 -4.03 -15.36
N LEU A 323 7.98 -3.74 -16.38
CA LEU A 323 6.94 -4.65 -16.84
C LEU A 323 7.52 -5.86 -17.58
N GLU A 324 8.57 -5.66 -18.40
CA GLU A 324 9.24 -6.76 -19.09
C GLU A 324 9.85 -7.76 -18.10
N GLU A 325 10.55 -7.27 -17.07
CA GLU A 325 11.08 -8.11 -16.00
C GLU A 325 9.97 -8.83 -15.24
N TYR A 326 8.88 -8.12 -14.93
CA TYR A 326 7.70 -8.70 -14.29
C TYR A 326 7.13 -9.89 -15.11
N PHE A 327 6.94 -9.74 -16.42
CA PHE A 327 6.44 -10.83 -17.26
C PHE A 327 7.46 -11.95 -17.47
N ALA A 328 8.75 -11.66 -17.42
CA ALA A 328 9.79 -12.69 -17.46
C ALA A 328 9.75 -13.62 -16.24
N LEU A 329 9.40 -13.07 -15.07
CA LEU A 329 9.31 -13.82 -13.81
C LEU A 329 7.95 -14.50 -13.63
N GLU A 330 6.87 -13.73 -13.82
CA GLU A 330 5.51 -14.15 -13.49
C GLU A 330 4.79 -14.83 -14.65
N GLY A 331 5.31 -14.69 -15.86
CA GLY A 331 4.68 -15.18 -17.08
C GLY A 331 3.37 -14.47 -17.42
N PHE A 332 2.80 -14.91 -18.55
CA PHE A 332 1.55 -14.37 -19.07
C PHE A 332 0.33 -15.09 -18.50
N THR A 333 -0.80 -14.40 -18.46
CA THR A 333 -2.10 -15.01 -18.18
C THR A 333 -2.53 -15.95 -19.30
N GLU A 334 -3.04 -17.13 -18.94
CA GLU A 334 -3.56 -18.13 -19.89
C GLU A 334 -4.82 -17.64 -20.63
N SER A 335 -5.56 -16.71 -20.04
CA SER A 335 -6.78 -16.12 -20.60
C SER A 335 -6.80 -14.60 -20.42
N ASP A 336 -7.20 -13.87 -21.46
CA ASP A 336 -7.35 -12.41 -21.42
C ASP A 336 -8.55 -11.93 -20.58
N SER A 337 -9.32 -12.86 -20.00
CA SER A 337 -10.45 -12.59 -19.11
C SER A 337 -10.08 -11.66 -17.95
N VAL A 338 -10.90 -10.63 -17.72
CA VAL A 338 -10.77 -9.72 -16.56
C VAL A 338 -10.87 -10.49 -15.23
N MET A 339 -11.61 -11.60 -15.19
CA MET A 339 -11.76 -12.45 -14.00
C MET A 339 -10.50 -13.25 -13.67
N SER A 340 -9.61 -13.44 -14.64
CA SER A 340 -8.33 -14.14 -14.46
C SER A 340 -7.30 -13.28 -13.72
N ARG A 341 -7.52 -11.96 -13.67
CA ARG A 341 -6.56 -11.02 -13.08
C ARG A 341 -6.86 -10.84 -11.60
N THR A 342 -5.92 -11.21 -10.76
CA THR A 342 -5.94 -11.02 -9.30
C THR A 342 -4.79 -10.13 -8.85
N ALA A 343 -4.97 -9.50 -7.70
CA ALA A 343 -3.96 -8.74 -6.98
C ALA A 343 -3.21 -7.73 -7.86
N LEU A 344 -1.89 -7.87 -7.98
CA LEU A 344 -1.04 -6.93 -8.71
C LEU A 344 -1.29 -6.94 -10.24
N ARG A 345 -1.75 -8.06 -10.81
CA ARG A 345 -2.07 -8.17 -12.25
C ARG A 345 -3.20 -7.25 -12.72
N LYS A 346 -3.91 -6.61 -11.79
CA LYS A 346 -4.94 -5.59 -12.06
C LYS A 346 -4.37 -4.19 -12.28
N ALA A 347 -3.08 -3.97 -12.06
CA ALA A 347 -2.46 -2.65 -12.22
C ALA A 347 -2.59 -2.17 -13.68
N ILE A 348 -2.99 -0.91 -13.88
CA ILE A 348 -2.96 -0.28 -15.21
C ILE A 348 -1.49 -0.24 -15.66
N GLY A 349 -1.23 -0.65 -16.89
CA GLY A 349 0.10 -0.93 -17.42
C GLY A 349 0.29 -2.42 -17.67
N VAL A 350 -0.12 -3.28 -16.73
CA VAL A 350 0.11 -4.73 -16.83
C VAL A 350 -0.73 -5.34 -17.96
N PRO A 351 -2.08 -5.26 -17.98
CA PRO A 351 -2.87 -5.82 -19.08
C PRO A 351 -2.55 -5.22 -20.45
N GLU A 352 -2.24 -3.92 -20.50
CA GLU A 352 -1.99 -3.18 -21.72
C GLU A 352 -0.69 -3.66 -22.39
N PHE A 353 0.39 -3.77 -21.62
CA PHE A 353 1.67 -4.26 -22.12
C PHE A 353 1.74 -5.78 -22.22
N GLU A 354 0.94 -6.54 -21.48
CA GLU A 354 0.80 -7.99 -21.67
C GLU A 354 0.44 -8.33 -23.12
N ARG A 355 -0.51 -7.57 -23.70
CA ARG A 355 -0.92 -7.72 -25.10
C ARG A 355 0.22 -7.43 -26.08
N TYR A 356 1.07 -6.46 -25.75
CA TYR A 356 2.28 -6.16 -26.50
C TYR A 356 3.28 -7.33 -26.44
N PHE A 357 3.65 -7.76 -25.22
CA PHE A 357 4.65 -8.81 -25.01
C PHE A 357 4.23 -10.18 -25.55
N LYS A 358 2.93 -10.53 -25.51
CA LYS A 358 2.41 -11.76 -26.15
C LYS A 358 2.64 -11.80 -27.67
N ARG A 359 2.71 -10.65 -28.35
CA ARG A 359 2.92 -10.56 -29.80
C ARG A 359 4.38 -10.37 -30.18
N VAL A 360 5.08 -9.51 -29.43
CA VAL A 360 6.46 -9.12 -29.74
C VAL A 360 7.49 -10.05 -29.10
N GLY A 361 7.13 -10.77 -28.04
CA GLY A 361 8.06 -11.55 -27.23
C GLY A 361 8.82 -10.68 -26.22
N LEU A 362 9.35 -11.33 -25.17
CA LEU A 362 10.27 -10.69 -24.22
C LEU A 362 11.66 -10.57 -24.87
N GLY A 363 12.37 -9.47 -24.59
CA GLY A 363 13.68 -9.16 -25.18
C GLY A 363 13.62 -8.69 -26.63
N GLY A 364 12.45 -8.27 -27.12
CA GLY A 364 12.28 -7.68 -28.46
C GLY A 364 12.35 -8.68 -29.64
N ARG A 365 12.38 -9.99 -29.36
CA ARG A 365 12.41 -11.05 -30.38
C ARG A 365 11.02 -11.31 -30.95
N TRP A 366 10.74 -10.68 -32.09
CA TRP A 366 9.48 -10.81 -32.83
C TRP A 366 8.99 -12.27 -32.94
N ILE A 367 7.77 -12.53 -32.47
CA ILE A 367 7.11 -13.85 -32.53
C ILE A 367 6.02 -13.88 -33.63
N GLY A 368 5.71 -12.74 -34.26
CA GLY A 368 4.69 -12.64 -35.29
C GLY A 368 5.08 -13.26 -36.65
N ALA A 369 4.09 -13.65 -37.44
CA ALA A 369 4.30 -14.13 -38.81
C ALA A 369 4.41 -12.95 -39.79
N GLY A 370 5.51 -12.85 -40.54
CA GLY A 370 5.73 -11.84 -41.60
C GLY A 370 7.14 -11.93 -42.21
N ASP A 371 7.25 -11.81 -43.53
CA ASP A 371 8.43 -12.18 -44.33
C ASP A 371 9.53 -11.08 -44.45
N SER A 372 9.43 -9.96 -43.72
CA SER A 372 10.38 -8.83 -43.78
C SER A 372 10.66 -8.20 -42.41
N GLU A 373 11.94 -7.96 -42.11
CA GLU A 373 12.42 -7.34 -40.87
C GLU A 373 11.96 -5.87 -40.71
N LEU A 374 11.83 -5.13 -41.82
CA LEU A 374 11.31 -3.76 -41.82
C LEU A 374 9.83 -3.68 -41.39
N ASP A 375 9.03 -4.67 -41.77
CA ASP A 375 7.61 -4.73 -41.42
C ASP A 375 7.42 -5.09 -39.94
N ALA A 376 8.32 -5.88 -39.37
CA ALA A 376 8.32 -6.23 -37.96
C ALA A 376 8.59 -5.01 -37.06
N ASP A 377 9.55 -4.14 -37.41
CA ASP A 377 9.86 -2.95 -36.59
C ASP A 377 8.73 -1.92 -36.59
N VAL A 378 8.08 -1.71 -37.74
CA VAL A 378 6.89 -0.87 -37.83
C VAL A 378 5.74 -1.45 -37.00
N ALA A 379 5.50 -2.76 -37.09
CA ALA A 379 4.46 -3.42 -36.32
C ALA A 379 4.73 -3.37 -34.80
N LYS A 380 5.97 -3.58 -34.36
CA LYS A 380 6.37 -3.41 -32.95
C LYS A 380 6.07 -2.00 -32.45
N ARG A 381 6.43 -0.98 -33.22
CA ARG A 381 6.17 0.42 -32.86
C ARG A 381 4.67 0.69 -32.70
N LEU A 382 3.85 0.26 -33.66
CA LEU A 382 2.40 0.45 -33.62
C LEU A 382 1.75 -0.26 -32.42
N LEU A 383 2.21 -1.47 -32.08
CA LEU A 383 1.73 -2.21 -30.90
C LEU A 383 2.13 -1.52 -29.59
N TYR A 384 3.34 -0.96 -29.53
CA TYR A 384 3.80 -0.20 -28.38
C TYR A 384 2.95 1.07 -28.21
N GLU A 385 2.75 1.83 -29.28
CA GLU A 385 1.88 3.02 -29.29
C GLU A 385 0.43 2.68 -28.90
N GLU A 386 -0.10 1.53 -29.35
CA GLU A 386 -1.42 1.03 -28.93
C GLU A 386 -1.47 0.76 -27.42
N ALA A 387 -0.43 0.12 -26.86
CA ALA A 387 -0.34 -0.17 -25.43
C ALA A 387 -0.25 1.12 -24.58
N VAL A 388 0.63 2.05 -24.96
CA VAL A 388 0.77 3.35 -24.27
C VAL A 388 -0.54 4.13 -24.31
N LYS A 389 -1.21 4.18 -25.48
CA LYS A 389 -2.52 4.84 -25.59
C LYS A 389 -3.55 4.18 -24.68
N ALA A 390 -3.58 2.85 -24.61
CA ALA A 390 -4.50 2.12 -23.74
C ALA A 390 -4.25 2.42 -22.25
N VAL A 391 -2.99 2.55 -21.83
CA VAL A 391 -2.62 2.95 -20.46
C VAL A 391 -3.18 4.33 -20.12
N LYS A 392 -3.03 5.30 -21.02
CA LYS A 392 -3.59 6.65 -20.85
C LYS A 392 -5.11 6.64 -20.76
N ASP A 393 -5.79 6.02 -21.73
CA ASP A 393 -7.25 5.92 -21.79
C ASP A 393 -7.84 5.25 -20.52
N ASN A 394 -7.21 4.18 -20.04
CA ASN A 394 -7.63 3.47 -18.83
C ASN A 394 -7.36 4.30 -17.57
N THR A 395 -6.27 5.07 -17.53
CA THR A 395 -5.95 5.98 -16.43
C THR A 395 -6.97 7.12 -16.33
N TRP A 396 -7.37 7.72 -17.45
CA TRP A 396 -8.45 8.72 -17.49
C TRP A 396 -9.79 8.14 -17.01
N THR A 397 -10.11 6.93 -17.49
CA THR A 397 -11.33 6.22 -17.09
C THR A 397 -11.33 5.95 -15.59
N LEU A 398 -10.19 5.55 -15.02
CA LEU A 398 -10.03 5.37 -13.57
C LEU A 398 -10.26 6.67 -12.82
N ALA A 399 -9.64 7.78 -13.24
CA ALA A 399 -9.79 9.08 -12.60
C ALA A 399 -11.26 9.54 -12.58
N LYS A 400 -11.95 9.43 -13.72
CA LYS A 400 -13.38 9.76 -13.85
C LYS A 400 -14.26 8.88 -12.94
N ARG A 401 -14.02 7.57 -12.92
CA ARG A 401 -14.74 6.64 -12.04
C ARG A 401 -14.50 6.96 -10.56
N GLN A 402 -13.27 7.30 -10.18
CA GLN A 402 -12.96 7.69 -8.80
C GLN A 402 -13.72 8.94 -8.39
N LEU A 403 -13.78 9.98 -9.23
CA LEU A 403 -14.57 11.18 -8.95
C LEU A 403 -16.05 10.87 -8.74
N GLY A 404 -16.66 10.05 -9.60
CA GLY A 404 -18.06 9.61 -9.42
C GLY A 404 -18.29 8.89 -8.09
N LYS A 405 -17.34 8.03 -7.68
CA LYS A 405 -17.40 7.34 -6.38
C LYS A 405 -17.27 8.31 -5.19
N ILE A 406 -16.42 9.33 -5.30
CA ILE A 406 -16.26 10.36 -4.27
C ILE A 406 -17.54 11.19 -4.13
N GLN A 407 -18.13 11.62 -5.25
CA GLN A 407 -19.41 12.33 -5.28
C GLN A 407 -20.51 11.51 -4.63
N ARG A 408 -20.54 10.18 -4.88
CA ARG A 408 -21.49 9.27 -4.25
C ARG A 408 -21.33 9.22 -2.73
N LEU A 409 -20.10 9.21 -2.20
CA LEU A 409 -19.85 9.29 -0.75
C LEU A 409 -20.32 10.63 -0.17
N SER A 410 -20.03 11.74 -0.86
CA SER A 410 -20.50 13.08 -0.46
C SER A 410 -22.03 13.13 -0.40
N ASN A 411 -22.71 12.62 -1.43
CA ASN A 411 -24.18 12.59 -1.50
C ASN A 411 -24.81 11.67 -0.44
N ALA A 412 -24.07 10.68 0.05
CA ALA A 412 -24.48 9.83 1.16
C ALA A 412 -24.31 10.49 2.54
N GLY A 413 -23.86 11.75 2.59
CA GLY A 413 -23.77 12.55 3.82
C GLY A 413 -22.40 12.53 4.49
N TRP A 414 -21.35 12.05 3.80
CA TRP A 414 -19.98 12.25 4.30
C TRP A 414 -19.56 13.70 4.10
N ASP A 415 -19.09 14.35 5.17
CA ASP A 415 -18.63 15.74 5.14
C ASP A 415 -17.22 15.82 4.53
N LEU A 416 -17.15 16.15 3.24
CA LEU A 416 -15.90 16.20 2.48
C LEU A 416 -15.44 17.65 2.28
N HIS A 417 -14.27 17.99 2.80
CA HIS A 417 -13.66 19.29 2.51
C HIS A 417 -12.96 19.24 1.16
N LYS A 418 -13.63 19.74 0.13
CA LYS A 418 -13.10 19.86 -1.22
C LYS A 418 -11.99 20.92 -1.28
N ILE A 419 -10.83 20.55 -1.80
CA ILE A 419 -9.65 21.37 -2.01
C ILE A 419 -9.32 21.35 -3.49
N ASP A 420 -9.43 22.51 -4.15
CA ASP A 420 -9.21 22.61 -5.60
C ASP A 420 -7.73 22.85 -5.90
N ALA A 421 -7.08 21.84 -6.48
CA ALA A 421 -5.69 21.89 -6.90
C ALA A 421 -5.52 22.27 -8.39
N THR A 422 -6.61 22.58 -9.11
CA THR A 422 -6.58 22.77 -10.58
C THR A 422 -5.56 23.79 -11.05
N GLU A 423 -5.48 24.95 -10.40
CA GLU A 423 -4.52 26.00 -10.78
C GLU A 423 -3.06 25.59 -10.54
N ALA A 424 -2.79 24.80 -9.48
CA ALA A 424 -1.45 24.30 -9.22
C ALA A 424 -1.00 23.35 -10.33
N PHE A 425 -1.91 22.49 -10.81
CA PHE A 425 -1.64 21.59 -11.93
C PHE A 425 -1.50 22.34 -13.26
N ARG A 426 -2.35 23.33 -13.53
CA ARG A 426 -2.18 24.21 -14.71
C ARG A 426 -0.80 24.85 -14.72
N ALA A 427 -0.38 25.43 -13.58
CA ALA A 427 0.93 26.06 -13.47
C ALA A 427 2.08 25.07 -13.68
N ALA A 428 1.97 23.86 -13.13
CA ALA A 428 2.98 22.81 -13.28
C ALA A 428 3.17 22.36 -14.73
N MET A 429 2.13 22.42 -15.56
CA MET A 429 2.19 22.03 -16.98
C MET A 429 2.64 23.17 -17.93
N THR A 430 2.85 24.39 -17.43
CA THR A 430 3.29 25.51 -18.29
C THR A 430 4.79 25.45 -18.57
N THR A 431 5.21 25.77 -19.80
CA THR A 431 6.62 25.82 -20.24
C THR A 431 7.31 27.16 -19.94
N THR A 432 6.98 27.80 -18.83
CA THR A 432 7.60 29.08 -18.44
C THR A 432 9.03 28.87 -17.93
N SER A 433 9.79 29.96 -17.80
CA SER A 433 11.20 29.95 -17.36
C SER A 433 11.40 29.40 -15.94
N ASP A 434 10.35 29.43 -15.11
CA ASP A 434 10.32 28.89 -13.76
C ASP A 434 8.91 28.37 -13.38
N PRO A 435 8.51 27.22 -13.94
CA PRO A 435 7.19 26.65 -13.67
C PRO A 435 7.14 25.98 -12.29
N GLY A 436 8.29 25.55 -11.76
CA GLY A 436 8.41 24.84 -10.50
C GLY A 436 8.13 25.73 -9.29
N GLU A 437 8.76 26.92 -9.20
CA GLU A 437 8.55 27.85 -8.08
C GLU A 437 7.09 28.33 -8.05
N ARG A 438 6.56 28.76 -9.22
CA ARG A 438 5.17 29.22 -9.34
C ARG A 438 4.15 28.14 -8.98
N ALA A 439 4.32 26.91 -9.48
CA ALA A 439 3.39 25.82 -9.17
C ALA A 439 3.45 25.44 -7.68
N SER A 440 4.64 25.50 -7.07
CA SER A 440 4.83 25.27 -5.64
C SER A 440 4.11 26.31 -4.79
N ASP A 441 4.21 27.60 -5.14
CA ASP A 441 3.52 28.68 -4.42
C ASP A 441 2.00 28.56 -4.52
N ILE A 442 1.49 28.21 -5.70
CA ILE A 442 0.05 28.01 -5.90
C ILE A 442 -0.41 26.78 -5.11
N TRP A 443 0.34 25.68 -5.14
CA TRP A 443 0.06 24.49 -4.33
C TRP A 443 0.02 24.81 -2.83
N GLU A 444 0.98 25.58 -2.33
CA GLU A 444 1.03 26.00 -0.93
C GLU A 444 -0.23 26.76 -0.54
N LYS A 445 -0.59 27.79 -1.31
CA LYS A 445 -1.72 28.67 -1.02
C LYS A 445 -3.08 28.00 -1.21
N MET A 446 -3.24 27.20 -2.26
CA MET A 446 -4.53 26.65 -2.66
C MET A 446 -4.81 25.28 -2.07
N VAL A 447 -3.76 24.52 -1.70
CA VAL A 447 -3.90 23.13 -1.24
C VAL A 447 -3.38 22.96 0.19
N VAL A 448 -2.15 23.35 0.49
CA VAL A 448 -1.53 23.10 1.80
C VAL A 448 -2.18 23.95 2.90
N GLU A 449 -2.23 25.28 2.74
CA GLU A 449 -2.78 26.16 3.76
C GLU A 449 -4.24 25.85 4.14
N PRO A 450 -5.18 25.64 3.20
CA PRO A 450 -6.55 25.27 3.56
C PRO A 450 -6.61 23.92 4.28
N SER A 451 -5.84 22.93 3.83
CA SER A 451 -5.75 21.61 4.47
C SER A 451 -5.29 21.73 5.92
N VAL A 452 -4.25 22.51 6.18
CA VAL A 452 -3.72 22.74 7.53
C VAL A 452 -4.76 23.41 8.42
N LYS A 453 -5.47 24.44 7.92
CA LYS A 453 -6.54 25.12 8.67
C LYS A 453 -7.67 24.16 9.06
N ILE A 454 -8.09 23.32 8.12
CA ILE A 454 -9.15 22.31 8.32
C ILE A 454 -8.70 21.28 9.37
N VAL A 455 -7.52 20.68 9.19
CA VAL A 455 -7.01 19.65 10.12
C VAL A 455 -6.77 20.23 11.50
N ASN A 456 -6.23 21.44 11.62
CA ASN A 456 -6.05 22.10 12.92
C ASN A 456 -7.38 22.28 13.65
N ARG A 457 -8.42 22.79 12.98
CA ARG A 457 -9.76 22.93 13.57
C ARG A 457 -10.27 21.57 14.07
N PHE A 458 -10.21 20.56 13.21
CA PHE A 458 -10.60 19.19 13.56
C PHE A 458 -9.81 18.63 14.75
N LEU A 459 -8.52 18.91 14.87
CA LEU A 459 -7.69 18.41 15.97
C LEU A 459 -7.97 19.10 17.31
N MET A 460 -8.50 20.32 17.31
CA MET A 460 -8.81 21.08 18.53
C MET A 460 -10.15 20.69 19.18
N GLU A 461 -11.10 20.13 18.42
CA GLU A 461 -12.42 19.66 18.89
C GLU A 461 -12.39 18.29 19.63
#